data_AF-A0A353D990-F1
#
_entry.id   AF-A0A353D990-F1
#
_cell.length_a   1.000
_cell.length_b   1.000
_cell.length_c   1.000
_cell.angle_alpha   90.00
_cell.angle_beta   90.00
_cell.angle_gamma   90.00
#
_symmetry.space_group_name_H-M   'P 1'
#
loop_
_entity.id
_entity.type
_entity.pdbx_description
1 polymer ?
#
loop_
_entity_poly.entity_id
_entity_poly.type
_entity_poly.pdbx_seq_one_letter_code
_entity_poly.pdbx_strand_id
1 'polypeptide(L)'
;IIRATDEVALSVRGMRIFRRAALRAGGENGAPDNLFMRWELSARAKERLVWRRYRKYRRMAQQAYSDNRSILEKMASARIGFLASAHSAIRYDLFRKAKKKVAEWTEDVTDEIQVVTGKLGQFRKSTLERLGVSGRDALDAAAAQLTSLSEPSACSPGQENCVSYLSPKAREDREISCPHASKRGCLDIWARDLYAEFAGVCPNCGHHFSMEYQWYLANVFDPESLREFNKNIAAGNPTGFPDFDTRVAEAKDKTGMQSACMTFSGAIHGIQLTCAMLVANFRGGSVGAAEGEKFIRALALARKRHQPFLAYVHGTAGIRIQEGLNGLIQMPRCTLAVRRYIEAGGLYIVLYDTNSYAGPVASFLGCSPYQFSVRSARIGFAGPGVIKETTGLDIPPNYHSAHSALSRGHIQDIWDRREIRRNLQQVFLTMGGRNLYYR
;
A
#
# COMPACT_ATOMS: atom_id res chain seq x y z
N ILE A 1 -13.17 1.02 -35.87
CA ILE A 1 -12.06 1.34 -34.94
C ILE A 1 -11.48 2.73 -35.23
N ILE A 2 -11.08 3.05 -36.46
CA ILE A 2 -10.51 4.36 -36.86
C ILE A 2 -11.43 5.53 -36.50
N ARG A 3 -12.71 5.50 -36.90
CA ARG A 3 -13.71 6.53 -36.55
C ARG A 3 -13.85 6.78 -35.04
N ALA A 4 -13.81 5.72 -34.22
CA ALA A 4 -13.90 5.86 -32.76
C ALA A 4 -12.64 6.52 -32.17
N THR A 5 -11.46 6.22 -32.71
CA THR A 5 -10.20 6.88 -32.33
C THR A 5 -10.22 8.34 -32.73
N ASP A 6 -10.74 8.65 -33.92
CA ASP A 6 -10.89 10.03 -34.41
C ASP A 6 -11.84 10.84 -33.53
N GLU A 7 -12.99 10.29 -33.17
CA GLU A 7 -13.93 10.91 -32.23
C GLU A 7 -13.28 11.22 -30.89
N VAL A 8 -12.53 10.28 -30.33
CA VAL A 8 -11.83 10.45 -29.06
C VAL A 8 -10.78 11.56 -29.17
N ALA A 9 -9.94 11.53 -30.20
CA ALA A 9 -8.90 12.54 -30.44
C ALA A 9 -9.51 13.94 -30.68
N LEU A 10 -10.57 14.03 -31.48
CA LEU A 10 -11.35 15.24 -31.73
C LEU A 10 -11.93 15.81 -30.44
N SER A 11 -12.49 14.95 -29.60
CA SER A 11 -13.20 15.37 -28.40
C SER A 11 -12.32 16.19 -27.45
N VAL A 12 -10.99 15.96 -27.47
CA VAL A 12 -10.03 16.53 -26.53
C VAL A 12 -9.16 17.64 -27.13
N ARG A 13 -9.26 17.89 -28.43
CA ARG A 13 -8.58 19.02 -29.08
C ARG A 13 -9.32 20.34 -28.79
N GLY A 14 -8.57 21.43 -28.64
CA GLY A 14 -9.11 22.72 -28.18
C GLY A 14 -10.04 23.42 -29.20
N MET A 15 -9.80 23.22 -30.49
CA MET A 15 -10.54 23.87 -31.57
C MET A 15 -11.79 23.06 -31.98
N ARG A 16 -12.76 22.88 -31.07
CA ARG A 16 -14.04 22.21 -31.38
C ARG A 16 -14.95 23.10 -32.26
N ILE A 17 -14.92 24.42 -32.03
CA ILE A 17 -15.79 25.39 -32.71
C ILE A 17 -15.36 25.57 -34.17
N PHE A 18 -14.08 25.88 -34.40
CA PHE A 18 -13.52 26.03 -35.75
C PHE A 18 -13.67 24.78 -36.62
N ARG A 19 -13.60 23.58 -36.01
CA ARG A 19 -13.85 22.32 -36.74
C ARG A 19 -15.30 22.08 -37.08
N ARG A 20 -16.23 22.40 -36.17
CA ARG A 20 -17.67 22.30 -36.46
C ARG A 20 -18.09 23.30 -37.54
N ALA A 21 -17.43 24.46 -37.61
CA ALA A 21 -17.58 25.41 -38.70
C ALA A 21 -16.99 24.88 -40.01
N ALA A 22 -15.77 24.32 -39.99
CA ALA A 22 -15.14 23.72 -41.17
C ALA A 22 -15.92 22.50 -41.73
N LEU A 23 -16.46 21.64 -40.86
CA LEU A 23 -17.33 20.51 -41.24
C LEU A 23 -18.71 20.95 -41.76
N ARG A 24 -19.18 22.16 -41.39
CA ARG A 24 -20.40 22.75 -41.94
C ARG A 24 -20.16 23.50 -43.26
N ALA A 25 -18.94 24.01 -43.45
CA ALA A 25 -18.54 24.70 -44.67
C ALA A 25 -18.20 23.73 -45.81
N GLY A 26 -17.74 22.51 -45.50
CA GLY A 26 -17.66 21.41 -46.46
C GLY A 26 -19.04 20.75 -46.62
N GLY A 27 -19.74 21.05 -47.71
CA GLY A 27 -21.08 20.53 -48.00
C GLY A 27 -21.17 19.00 -48.14
N GLU A 28 -22.39 18.50 -48.35
CA GLU A 28 -22.82 17.08 -48.33
C GLU A 28 -22.02 16.11 -49.23
N ASN A 29 -21.18 16.60 -50.15
CA ASN A 29 -20.36 15.78 -51.05
C ASN A 29 -18.98 15.39 -50.49
N GLY A 30 -18.60 15.88 -49.30
CA GLY A 30 -17.36 15.47 -48.63
C GLY A 30 -17.55 14.14 -47.91
N ALA A 31 -17.34 13.02 -48.58
CA ALA A 31 -17.36 11.70 -47.95
C ALA A 31 -16.49 11.72 -46.66
N PRO A 32 -17.07 11.46 -45.46
CA PRO A 32 -16.35 11.56 -44.19
C PRO A 32 -15.22 10.52 -44.04
N ASP A 33 -15.08 9.61 -45.00
CA ASP A 33 -14.14 8.49 -44.99
C ASP A 33 -12.70 8.86 -45.38
N ASN A 34 -12.46 10.06 -45.91
CA ASN A 34 -11.12 10.49 -46.34
C ASN A 34 -10.46 11.57 -45.47
N LEU A 35 -10.95 11.80 -44.25
CA LEU A 35 -10.32 12.76 -43.33
C LEU A 35 -9.13 12.13 -42.60
N PHE A 36 -7.93 12.21 -43.17
CA PHE A 36 -6.71 11.76 -42.50
C PHE A 36 -6.45 12.58 -41.22
N MET A 37 -6.71 11.96 -40.07
CA MET A 37 -6.51 12.59 -38.77
C MET A 37 -5.18 12.18 -38.14
N ARG A 38 -4.31 13.15 -37.86
CA ARG A 38 -3.14 12.90 -37.00
C ARG A 38 -3.61 12.59 -35.58
N TRP A 39 -3.27 11.42 -35.03
CA TRP A 39 -3.64 11.03 -33.65
C TRP A 39 -2.71 11.58 -32.56
N GLU A 40 -1.66 12.31 -32.93
CA GLU A 40 -0.80 12.98 -31.97
C GLU A 40 -1.59 13.99 -31.13
N LEU A 41 -1.48 13.84 -29.82
CA LEU A 41 -2.11 14.72 -28.84
C LEU A 41 -1.02 15.53 -28.13
N SER A 42 -1.24 16.84 -27.99
CA SER A 42 -0.41 17.67 -27.12
C SER A 42 -0.50 17.18 -25.66
N ALA A 43 0.48 17.49 -24.83
CA ALA A 43 0.49 17.09 -23.41
C ALA A 43 -0.81 17.47 -22.68
N ARG A 44 -1.27 18.72 -22.84
CA ARG A 44 -2.56 19.20 -22.30
C ARG A 44 -3.77 18.41 -22.82
N ALA A 45 -3.73 17.97 -24.08
CA ALA A 45 -4.80 17.14 -24.63
C ALA A 45 -4.75 15.71 -24.06
N LYS A 46 -3.57 15.12 -23.86
CA LYS A 46 -3.41 13.82 -23.20
C LYS A 46 -3.98 13.87 -21.77
N GLU A 47 -3.64 14.89 -20.99
CA GLU A 47 -4.17 15.08 -19.62
C GLU A 47 -5.68 15.21 -19.59
N ARG A 48 -6.26 16.03 -20.48
CA ARG A 48 -7.72 16.16 -20.59
C ARG A 48 -8.38 14.84 -20.95
N LEU A 49 -7.77 14.01 -21.78
CA LEU A 49 -8.28 12.69 -22.16
C LEU A 49 -8.27 11.74 -20.96
N VAL A 50 -7.16 11.68 -20.24
CA VAL A 50 -7.02 10.89 -19.00
C VAL A 50 -8.07 11.31 -17.98
N TRP A 51 -8.26 12.61 -17.77
CA TRP A 51 -9.24 13.15 -16.85
C TRP A 51 -10.69 12.83 -17.24
N ARG A 52 -11.01 12.86 -18.55
CA ARG A 52 -12.32 12.42 -19.05
C ARG A 52 -12.56 10.94 -18.83
N ARG A 53 -11.58 10.09 -19.12
CA ARG A 53 -11.66 8.65 -18.83
C ARG A 53 -11.85 8.38 -17.35
N TYR A 54 -11.08 9.05 -16.49
CA TYR A 54 -11.26 8.99 -15.04
C TYR A 54 -12.68 9.34 -14.60
N ARG A 55 -13.24 10.45 -15.11
CA ARG A 55 -14.63 10.85 -14.81
C ARG A 55 -15.64 9.81 -15.30
N LYS A 56 -15.47 9.26 -16.51
CA LYS A 56 -16.32 8.20 -17.05
C LYS A 56 -16.32 6.97 -16.13
N TYR A 57 -15.14 6.45 -15.83
CA TYR A 57 -14.99 5.27 -14.97
C TYR A 57 -15.53 5.50 -13.55
N ARG A 58 -15.34 6.70 -12.99
CA ARG A 58 -15.90 7.07 -11.69
C ARG A 58 -17.43 7.02 -11.72
N ARG A 59 -18.08 7.57 -12.75
CA ARG A 59 -19.55 7.53 -12.88
C ARG A 59 -20.07 6.11 -13.00
N MET A 60 -19.41 5.27 -13.80
CA MET A 60 -19.81 3.87 -13.98
C MET A 60 -19.73 3.08 -12.66
N ALA A 61 -18.69 3.30 -11.85
CA ALA A 61 -18.51 2.56 -10.61
C ALA A 61 -19.33 3.10 -9.41
N GLN A 62 -19.90 4.30 -9.49
CA GLN A 62 -20.62 4.93 -8.37
C GLN A 62 -21.86 4.15 -7.92
N GLN A 63 -22.50 3.44 -8.83
CA GLN A 63 -23.68 2.62 -8.55
C GLN A 63 -23.32 1.18 -8.14
N ALA A 64 -22.04 0.82 -8.23
CA ALA A 64 -21.61 -0.57 -8.12
C ALA A 64 -21.21 -1.02 -6.70
N TYR A 65 -21.16 -0.11 -5.74
CA TYR A 65 -20.85 -0.40 -4.34
C TYR A 65 -21.85 0.31 -3.42
N SER A 66 -22.07 -0.25 -2.22
CA SER A 66 -22.92 0.41 -1.22
C SER A 66 -22.08 1.27 -0.27
N ASP A 67 -22.51 2.50 -0.02
CA ASP A 67 -21.89 3.40 0.98
C ASP A 67 -22.88 3.66 2.11
N ASN A 68 -22.85 2.78 3.11
CA ASN A 68 -23.79 2.74 4.23
C ASN A 68 -23.54 3.84 5.29
N ARG A 69 -22.68 4.83 5.00
CA ARG A 69 -22.43 5.96 5.91
C ARG A 69 -23.63 6.90 5.94
N SER A 70 -23.94 7.41 7.12
CA SER A 70 -24.94 8.47 7.29
C SER A 70 -24.50 9.75 6.57
N ILE A 71 -25.45 10.62 6.21
CA ILE A 71 -25.13 11.91 5.56
C ILE A 71 -24.24 12.76 6.47
N LEU A 72 -24.50 12.71 7.78
CA LEU A 72 -23.70 13.37 8.81
C LEU A 72 -22.26 12.84 8.83
N GLU A 73 -22.05 11.52 8.80
CA GLU A 73 -20.71 10.92 8.70
C GLU A 73 -19.99 11.31 7.41
N LYS A 74 -20.72 11.37 6.29
CA LYS A 74 -20.17 11.81 5.00
C LYS A 74 -19.68 13.25 5.09
N MET A 75 -20.47 14.16 5.67
CA MET A 75 -20.08 15.55 5.89
C MET A 75 -18.93 15.69 6.90
N ALA A 76 -18.98 14.96 8.02
CA ALA A 76 -17.93 14.97 9.03
C ALA A 76 -16.59 14.50 8.46
N SER A 77 -16.58 13.39 7.71
CA SER A 77 -15.37 12.89 7.04
C SER A 77 -14.82 13.89 6.00
N ALA A 78 -15.68 14.64 5.32
CA ALA A 78 -15.28 15.69 4.40
C ALA A 78 -14.66 16.90 5.13
N ARG A 79 -15.26 17.34 6.25
CA ARG A 79 -14.74 18.43 7.09
C ARG A 79 -13.40 18.06 7.74
N ILE A 80 -13.31 16.88 8.37
CA ILE A 80 -12.06 16.36 8.94
C ILE A 80 -10.99 16.25 7.85
N GLY A 81 -11.37 15.75 6.67
CA GLY A 81 -10.47 15.67 5.53
C GLY A 81 -10.04 17.02 4.97
N PHE A 82 -10.83 18.07 5.13
CA PHE A 82 -10.48 19.45 4.76
C PHE A 82 -9.55 20.07 5.79
N LEU A 83 -9.88 19.96 7.08
CA LEU A 83 -9.03 20.43 8.18
C LEU A 83 -7.66 19.74 8.18
N ALA A 84 -7.63 18.43 7.98
CA ALA A 84 -6.37 17.69 7.86
C ALA A 84 -5.55 18.14 6.65
N SER A 85 -6.20 18.47 5.54
CA SER A 85 -5.54 18.99 4.33
C SER A 85 -5.05 20.43 4.51
N ALA A 86 -5.78 21.26 5.25
CA ALA A 86 -5.37 22.62 5.56
C ALA A 86 -4.20 22.60 6.54
N HIS A 87 -4.29 21.78 7.60
CA HIS A 87 -3.21 21.57 8.55
C HIS A 87 -1.96 21.02 7.89
N SER A 88 -2.10 20.03 6.99
CA SER A 88 -0.96 19.46 6.28
C SER A 88 -0.35 20.46 5.29
N ALA A 89 -1.15 21.23 4.56
CA ALA A 89 -0.65 22.30 3.69
C ALA A 89 0.09 23.37 4.50
N ILE A 90 -0.43 23.79 5.67
CA ILE A 90 0.26 24.74 6.54
C ILE A 90 1.58 24.14 7.04
N ARG A 91 1.55 22.93 7.59
CA ARG A 91 2.71 22.27 8.21
C ARG A 91 3.80 21.87 7.20
N TYR A 92 3.42 21.47 5.99
CA TYR A 92 4.38 20.94 5.00
C TYR A 92 4.68 21.92 3.86
N ASP A 93 3.75 22.77 3.41
CA ASP A 93 4.06 23.74 2.34
C ASP A 93 4.60 25.07 2.90
N LEU A 94 4.05 25.57 4.01
CA LEU A 94 4.44 26.85 4.58
C LEU A 94 5.68 26.70 5.48
N PHE A 95 5.62 25.79 6.46
CA PHE A 95 6.73 25.58 7.39
C PHE A 95 7.95 24.91 6.75
N ARG A 96 7.82 24.09 5.70
CA ARG A 96 9.00 23.56 4.99
C ARG A 96 9.74 24.65 4.23
N LYS A 97 9.02 25.56 3.56
CA LYS A 97 9.63 26.72 2.89
C LYS A 97 10.32 27.63 3.90
N ALA A 98 9.69 27.85 5.06
CA ALA A 98 10.29 28.61 6.15
C ALA A 98 11.50 27.89 6.76
N LYS A 99 11.40 26.60 7.10
CA LYS A 99 12.48 25.80 7.68
C LYS A 99 13.67 25.67 6.73
N LYS A 100 13.44 25.52 5.42
CA LYS A 100 14.52 25.49 4.43
C LYS A 100 15.24 26.83 4.35
N LYS A 101 14.49 27.95 4.31
CA LYS A 101 15.08 29.30 4.37
C LYS A 101 15.82 29.56 5.68
N VAL A 102 15.29 29.11 6.81
CA VAL A 102 15.94 29.24 8.11
C VAL A 102 17.17 28.34 8.19
N ALA A 103 17.15 27.13 7.64
CA ALA A 103 18.30 26.23 7.61
C ALA A 103 19.43 26.82 6.74
N GLU A 104 19.11 27.31 5.54
CA GLU A 104 20.05 28.04 4.67
C GLU A 104 20.60 29.27 5.41
N TRP A 105 19.75 30.07 6.08
CA TRP A 105 20.19 31.22 6.85
C TRP A 105 21.01 30.85 8.09
N THR A 106 20.70 29.73 8.77
CA THR A 106 21.50 29.26 9.91
C THR A 106 22.82 28.69 9.47
N GLU A 107 22.92 28.04 8.31
CA GLU A 107 24.20 27.60 7.73
C GLU A 107 25.07 28.83 7.41
N ASP A 108 24.51 29.84 6.73
CA ASP A 108 25.19 31.11 6.45
C ASP A 108 25.63 31.83 7.75
N VAL A 109 24.75 31.87 8.75
CA VAL A 109 25.02 32.50 10.05
C VAL A 109 25.98 31.65 10.89
N THR A 110 25.97 30.31 10.82
CA THR A 110 26.96 29.47 11.51
C THR A 110 28.33 29.59 10.88
N ASP A 111 28.41 29.78 9.56
CA ASP A 111 29.66 30.04 8.86
C ASP A 111 30.23 31.42 9.27
N GLU A 112 29.37 32.44 9.45
CA GLU A 112 29.77 33.74 10.00
C GLU A 112 30.11 33.70 11.51
N ILE A 113 29.33 32.94 12.30
CA ILE A 113 29.52 32.80 13.74
C ILE A 113 30.75 31.96 14.05
N GLN A 114 31.14 30.96 13.24
CA GLN A 114 32.40 30.24 13.44
C GLN A 114 33.62 31.16 13.26
N VAL A 115 33.56 32.15 12.37
CA VAL A 115 34.60 33.17 12.20
C VAL A 115 34.68 34.11 13.41
N VAL A 116 33.54 34.41 14.05
CA VAL A 116 33.46 35.32 15.22
C VAL A 116 33.72 34.59 16.55
N THR A 117 33.32 33.33 16.67
CA THR A 117 33.39 32.55 17.93
C THR A 117 34.70 31.78 18.10
N GLY A 118 35.54 31.70 17.07
CA GLY A 118 36.92 31.23 17.18
C GLY A 118 37.77 32.00 18.21
N LYS A 119 37.36 33.22 18.58
CA LYS A 119 37.99 34.01 19.67
C LYS A 119 37.29 33.88 21.03
N LEU A 120 36.05 33.41 21.11
CA LEU A 120 35.30 33.28 22.36
C LEU A 120 35.31 31.86 22.95
N GLY A 121 35.62 30.84 22.15
CA GLY A 121 35.62 29.43 22.56
C GLY A 121 36.69 29.04 23.59
N GLN A 122 37.81 29.77 23.65
CA GLN A 122 38.86 29.54 24.66
C GLN A 122 38.45 30.00 26.07
N PHE A 123 37.53 30.97 26.18
CA PHE A 123 37.09 31.50 27.48
C PHE A 123 36.05 30.63 28.17
N ARG A 124 35.17 29.96 27.40
CA ARG A 124 34.13 29.05 27.97
C ARG A 124 34.68 27.68 28.38
N LYS A 125 35.77 27.22 27.74
CA LYS A 125 36.39 25.92 28.06
C LYS A 125 37.06 25.93 29.45
N SER A 126 37.66 27.05 29.84
CA SER A 126 38.30 27.20 31.17
C SER A 126 37.29 27.42 32.32
N THR A 127 36.06 27.85 32.01
CA THR A 127 35.00 28.00 33.03
C THR A 127 34.19 26.71 33.21
N LEU A 128 34.05 25.89 32.17
CA LEU A 128 33.29 24.63 32.24
C LEU A 128 34.09 23.50 32.93
N GLU A 129 35.43 23.53 32.85
CA GLU A 129 36.30 22.59 33.57
C GLU A 129 36.39 22.87 35.08
N ARG A 130 35.98 24.07 35.54
CA ARG A 130 35.88 24.42 36.97
C ARG A 130 34.57 23.99 37.63
N LEU A 131 33.59 23.51 36.86
CA LEU A 131 32.23 23.24 37.34
C LEU A 131 31.86 21.77 37.49
N GLY A 132 32.85 20.87 37.44
CA GLY A 132 32.82 19.56 38.12
C GLY A 132 31.49 18.80 38.14
N VAL A 133 30.88 18.52 36.97
CA VAL A 133 29.70 17.64 36.89
C VAL A 133 30.17 16.23 36.57
N SER A 134 30.30 15.41 37.62
CA SER A 134 30.69 14.01 37.59
C SER A 134 29.61 13.12 36.97
N GLY A 135 29.88 12.54 35.80
CA GLY A 135 29.08 11.46 35.22
C GLY A 135 29.48 10.09 35.78
N ARG A 136 29.23 9.84 37.08
CA ARG A 136 29.43 8.53 37.71
C ARG A 136 28.17 7.66 37.69
N ASP A 137 26.98 8.25 37.69
CA ASP A 137 25.71 7.50 37.79
C ASP A 137 25.32 6.76 36.49
N ALA A 138 25.84 7.19 35.34
CA ALA A 138 25.52 6.58 34.04
C ALA A 138 26.26 5.25 33.80
N LEU A 139 27.43 5.06 34.43
CA LEU A 139 28.24 3.85 34.29
C LEU A 139 27.75 2.73 35.22
N ASP A 140 27.31 3.08 36.43
CA ASP A 140 26.75 2.11 37.38
C ASP A 140 25.36 1.62 36.95
N ALA A 141 24.55 2.47 36.30
CA ALA A 141 23.27 2.07 35.70
C ALA A 141 23.45 1.10 34.51
N ALA A 142 24.52 1.26 33.73
CA ALA A 142 24.84 0.38 32.61
C ALA A 142 25.40 -0.98 33.06
N ALA A 143 26.17 -1.01 34.15
CA ALA A 143 26.70 -2.24 34.73
C ALA A 143 25.58 -3.09 35.37
N ALA A 144 24.61 -2.47 36.04
CA ALA A 144 23.48 -3.17 36.67
C ALA A 144 22.55 -3.86 35.65
N GLN A 145 22.39 -3.29 34.45
CA GLN A 145 21.62 -3.90 33.35
C GLN A 145 22.31 -5.11 32.71
N LEU A 146 23.64 -5.21 32.82
CA LEU A 146 24.42 -6.33 32.27
C LEU A 146 24.44 -7.55 33.21
N THR A 147 24.15 -7.38 34.50
CA THR A 147 24.27 -8.42 35.54
C THR A 147 22.94 -8.96 36.07
N SER A 148 21.80 -8.39 35.68
CA SER A 148 20.49 -8.90 36.10
C SER A 148 20.06 -10.10 35.26
N LEU A 149 19.72 -11.22 35.92
CA LEU A 149 19.06 -12.37 35.29
C LEU A 149 17.69 -11.94 34.76
N SER A 150 17.38 -12.30 33.52
CA SER A 150 16.09 -11.99 32.89
C SER A 150 14.96 -12.72 33.61
N GLU A 151 14.11 -11.97 34.31
CA GLU A 151 12.85 -12.49 34.81
C GLU A 151 11.90 -12.78 33.63
N PRO A 152 11.15 -13.91 33.64
CA PRO A 152 10.13 -14.18 32.64
C PRO A 152 8.90 -13.32 32.95
N SER A 153 9.00 -12.01 32.79
CA SER A 153 7.90 -11.09 32.98
C SER A 153 6.98 -11.10 31.75
N ALA A 154 5.67 -11.18 31.99
CA ALA A 154 4.64 -10.89 31.01
C ALA A 154 5.03 -9.63 30.20
N CYS A 155 5.00 -9.76 28.88
CA CYS A 155 5.51 -8.74 27.98
C CYS A 155 5.00 -7.33 28.28
N SER A 156 5.92 -6.41 28.49
CA SER A 156 5.66 -4.98 28.45
C SER A 156 5.44 -4.55 26.98
N PRO A 157 4.40 -3.74 26.68
CA PRO A 157 4.18 -3.23 25.34
C PRO A 157 5.36 -2.35 24.91
N GLY A 158 6.17 -2.85 23.96
CA GLY A 158 7.35 -2.12 23.45
C GLY A 158 8.60 -2.97 23.21
N GLN A 159 8.68 -4.21 23.69
CA GLN A 159 9.78 -5.12 23.33
C GLN A 159 9.62 -5.68 21.90
N GLU A 160 10.70 -5.67 21.12
CA GLU A 160 10.72 -5.96 19.67
C GLU A 160 10.23 -7.37 19.28
N ASN A 161 10.15 -8.31 20.23
CA ASN A 161 9.80 -9.71 19.99
C ASN A 161 8.53 -10.18 20.70
N CYS A 162 7.73 -9.30 21.32
CA CYS A 162 6.51 -9.76 21.95
C CYS A 162 5.35 -9.87 20.95
N VAL A 163 4.83 -11.09 20.79
CA VAL A 163 3.67 -11.37 19.93
C VAL A 163 2.39 -10.91 20.64
N SER A 164 1.82 -9.80 20.15
CA SER A 164 0.59 -9.22 20.72
C SER A 164 -0.66 -10.04 20.32
N TYR A 165 -0.68 -10.57 19.10
CA TYR A 165 -1.74 -11.45 18.62
C TYR A 165 -1.25 -12.88 18.44
N LEU A 166 -1.80 -13.79 19.24
CA LEU A 166 -1.60 -15.22 19.10
C LEU A 166 -2.61 -15.81 18.11
N SER A 167 -2.13 -16.52 17.09
CA SER A 167 -3.01 -17.22 16.16
C SER A 167 -3.85 -18.29 16.88
N PRO A 168 -5.14 -18.46 16.55
CA PRO A 168 -5.95 -19.55 17.07
C PRO A 168 -5.33 -20.92 16.81
N LYS A 169 -4.58 -21.08 15.71
CA LYS A 169 -3.87 -22.31 15.37
C LYS A 169 -2.80 -22.69 16.39
N ALA A 170 -2.27 -21.73 17.14
CA ALA A 170 -1.31 -21.99 18.22
C ALA A 170 -1.97 -22.68 19.43
N ARG A 171 -3.31 -22.65 19.53
CA ARG A 171 -4.06 -23.30 20.62
C ARG A 171 -4.40 -24.76 20.32
N GLU A 172 -4.18 -25.20 19.08
CA GLU A 172 -4.41 -26.58 18.68
C GLU A 172 -3.25 -27.44 19.18
N ASP A 173 -3.57 -28.47 19.98
CA ASP A 173 -2.57 -29.41 20.50
C ASP A 173 -2.26 -30.47 19.43
N ARG A 174 -1.49 -30.06 18.42
CA ARG A 174 -1.06 -30.94 17.33
C ARG A 174 0.31 -30.57 16.79
N GLU A 175 0.95 -31.56 16.18
CA GLU A 175 2.15 -31.37 15.38
C GLU A 175 1.77 -31.00 13.93
N ILE A 176 2.57 -30.12 13.34
CA ILE A 176 2.39 -29.64 11.97
C ILE A 176 3.63 -30.01 11.15
N SER A 177 3.42 -30.85 10.15
CA SER A 177 4.46 -31.22 9.20
C SER A 177 4.69 -30.14 8.15
N CYS A 178 5.97 -29.87 7.87
CA CYS A 178 6.34 -28.92 6.83
C CYS A 178 6.09 -29.51 5.42
N PRO A 179 5.52 -28.76 4.47
CA PRO A 179 5.40 -29.19 3.07
C PRO A 179 6.74 -29.53 2.40
N HIS A 180 7.86 -29.05 2.95
CA HIS A 180 9.21 -29.31 2.47
C HIS A 180 9.94 -30.41 3.27
N ALA A 181 9.27 -31.13 4.17
CA ALA A 181 9.89 -32.16 5.00
C ALA A 181 10.65 -33.20 4.16
N SER A 182 10.04 -33.72 3.09
CA SER A 182 10.67 -34.69 2.20
C SER A 182 11.90 -34.17 1.45
N LYS A 183 11.97 -32.86 1.16
CA LYS A 183 13.05 -32.26 0.36
C LYS A 183 14.19 -31.70 1.21
N ARG A 184 13.88 -31.26 2.43
CA ARG A 184 14.81 -30.52 3.30
C ARG A 184 15.00 -31.16 4.68
N GLY A 185 14.42 -32.34 4.92
CA GLY A 185 14.52 -33.04 6.20
C GLY A 185 13.95 -32.24 7.37
N CYS A 186 12.86 -31.50 7.15
CA CYS A 186 12.24 -30.75 8.24
C CYS A 186 11.56 -31.68 9.24
N LEU A 187 11.82 -31.45 10.53
CA LEU A 187 11.09 -32.07 11.62
C LEU A 187 9.66 -31.50 11.71
N ASP A 188 8.77 -32.30 12.29
CA ASP A 188 7.44 -31.85 12.68
C ASP A 188 7.56 -30.91 13.88
N ILE A 189 6.70 -29.88 13.91
CA ILE A 189 6.78 -28.80 14.90
C ILE A 189 5.42 -28.66 15.55
N TRP A 190 5.41 -28.50 16.87
CA TRP A 190 4.20 -28.21 17.62
C TRP A 190 3.54 -26.91 17.13
N ALA A 191 2.22 -26.95 16.93
CA ALA A 191 1.48 -25.81 16.38
C ALA A 191 1.61 -24.56 17.26
N ARG A 192 1.68 -24.75 18.59
CA ARG A 192 1.94 -23.69 19.56
C ARG A 192 3.26 -22.99 19.25
N ASP A 193 4.36 -23.72 19.20
CA ASP A 193 5.70 -23.15 18.98
C ASP A 193 5.79 -22.49 17.59
N LEU A 194 5.26 -23.17 16.57
CA LEU A 194 5.28 -22.68 15.20
C LEU A 194 4.59 -21.32 15.09
N TYR A 195 3.39 -21.16 15.64
CA TYR A 195 2.59 -19.94 15.46
C TYR A 195 2.78 -18.89 16.55
N ALA A 196 3.20 -19.29 17.76
CA ALA A 196 3.47 -18.38 18.88
C ALA A 196 4.87 -17.78 18.79
N GLU A 197 5.89 -18.62 18.64
CA GLU A 197 7.29 -18.19 18.75
C GLU A 197 7.89 -17.88 17.38
N PHE A 198 7.63 -18.75 16.40
CA PHE A 198 8.22 -18.62 15.06
C PHE A 198 7.34 -17.85 14.07
N ALA A 199 6.23 -17.24 14.51
CA ALA A 199 5.31 -16.47 13.66
C ALA A 199 4.82 -17.25 12.42
N GLY A 200 4.66 -18.57 12.51
CA GLY A 200 4.28 -19.43 11.40
C GLY A 200 5.39 -19.61 10.36
N VAL A 201 6.65 -19.49 10.75
CA VAL A 201 7.83 -19.72 9.90
C VAL A 201 8.53 -21.00 10.34
N CYS A 202 8.77 -21.93 9.43
CA CYS A 202 9.53 -23.13 9.74
C CYS A 202 10.98 -22.77 10.10
N PRO A 203 11.50 -23.10 11.29
CA PRO A 203 12.86 -22.78 11.71
C PRO A 203 13.91 -23.51 10.86
N ASN A 204 13.61 -24.71 10.35
CA ASN A 204 14.56 -25.49 9.55
C ASN A 204 14.70 -24.96 8.10
N CYS A 205 13.58 -24.73 7.41
CA CYS A 205 13.61 -24.38 5.98
C CYS A 205 13.23 -22.94 5.63
N GLY A 206 12.74 -22.16 6.60
CA GLY A 206 12.25 -20.80 6.39
C GLY A 206 10.97 -20.72 5.57
N HIS A 207 10.17 -21.79 5.50
CA HIS A 207 8.86 -21.78 4.84
C HIS A 207 7.84 -21.05 5.69
N HIS A 208 7.10 -20.13 5.08
CA HIS A 208 6.03 -19.36 5.72
C HIS A 208 4.71 -20.08 5.53
N PHE A 209 4.15 -20.59 6.62
CA PHE A 209 2.81 -21.14 6.65
C PHE A 209 1.78 -20.01 6.54
N SER A 210 0.56 -20.35 6.12
CA SER A 210 -0.54 -19.38 6.06
C SER A 210 -0.86 -18.83 7.45
N MET A 211 -0.86 -17.50 7.53
CA MET A 211 -1.09 -16.72 8.75
C MET A 211 -2.32 -15.82 8.56
N GLU A 212 -3.06 -15.58 9.63
CA GLU A 212 -4.21 -14.69 9.60
C GLU A 212 -3.77 -13.22 9.45
N TYR A 213 -4.60 -12.41 8.77
CA TYR A 213 -4.29 -11.00 8.54
C TYR A 213 -4.21 -10.21 9.87
N GLN A 214 -4.94 -10.65 10.91
CA GLN A 214 -4.93 -10.08 12.26
C GLN A 214 -3.54 -10.14 12.91
N TRP A 215 -2.77 -11.20 12.63
CA TRP A 215 -1.40 -11.32 13.14
C TRP A 215 -0.54 -10.14 12.65
N TYR A 216 -0.69 -9.74 11.38
CA TYR A 216 0.06 -8.61 10.85
C TYR A 216 -0.41 -7.28 11.41
N LEU A 217 -1.72 -7.11 11.61
CA LEU A 217 -2.25 -5.89 12.22
C LEU A 217 -1.65 -5.66 13.61
N ALA A 218 -1.55 -6.71 14.42
CA ALA A 218 -1.06 -6.59 15.79
C ALA A 218 0.47 -6.57 15.91
N ASN A 219 1.21 -7.29 15.05
CA ASN A 219 2.65 -7.48 15.20
C ASN A 219 3.50 -6.60 14.28
N VAL A 220 2.96 -6.15 13.14
CA VAL A 220 3.72 -5.28 12.21
C VAL A 220 3.56 -3.80 12.58
N PHE A 221 2.37 -3.37 12.98
CA PHE A 221 2.09 -1.97 13.30
C PHE A 221 2.30 -1.65 14.78
N ASP A 222 2.51 -0.38 15.09
CA ASP A 222 2.67 0.10 16.46
C ASP A 222 1.38 -0.15 17.27
N PRO A 223 1.49 -0.54 18.55
CA PRO A 223 0.32 -0.76 19.40
C PRO A 223 -0.53 0.52 19.47
N GLU A 224 -1.85 0.35 19.46
CA GLU A 224 -2.86 1.43 19.52
C GLU A 224 -2.79 2.47 18.38
N SER A 225 -1.99 2.24 17.34
CA SER A 225 -1.85 3.18 16.22
C SER A 225 -2.95 3.02 15.14
N LEU A 226 -3.58 1.86 15.09
CA LEU A 226 -4.49 1.48 14.02
C LEU A 226 -5.85 2.19 14.11
N ARG A 227 -6.21 2.90 13.04
CA ARG A 227 -7.53 3.53 12.88
C ARG A 227 -8.13 3.18 11.53
N GLU A 228 -9.07 2.24 11.52
CA GLU A 228 -9.81 1.85 10.31
C GLU A 228 -10.71 2.99 9.84
N PHE A 229 -10.78 3.20 8.53
CA PHE A 229 -11.70 4.12 7.90
C PHE A 229 -12.33 3.46 6.66
N ASN A 230 -13.42 4.04 6.15
CA ASN A 230 -14.24 3.45 5.07
C ASN A 230 -14.89 2.08 5.38
N LYS A 231 -14.99 1.66 6.65
CA LYS A 231 -15.59 0.38 7.06
C LYS A 231 -16.98 0.13 6.44
N ASN A 232 -17.79 1.19 6.35
CA ASN A 232 -19.17 1.17 5.86
C ASN A 232 -19.31 1.06 4.32
N ILE A 233 -18.21 1.05 3.56
CA ILE A 233 -18.26 0.74 2.13
C ILE A 233 -18.33 -0.77 1.96
N ALA A 234 -19.42 -1.25 1.38
CA ALA A 234 -19.72 -2.68 1.28
C ALA A 234 -19.74 -3.16 -0.16
N ALA A 235 -19.27 -4.41 -0.35
CA ALA A 235 -19.48 -5.17 -1.57
C ALA A 235 -20.97 -5.46 -1.76
N GLY A 236 -21.41 -5.45 -3.02
CA GLY A 236 -22.79 -5.73 -3.43
C GLY A 236 -22.83 -6.46 -4.77
N ASN A 237 -24.02 -6.59 -5.36
CA ASN A 237 -24.27 -7.33 -6.60
C ASN A 237 -24.83 -6.43 -7.72
N PRO A 238 -24.00 -5.60 -8.36
CA PRO A 238 -24.48 -4.60 -9.32
C PRO A 238 -24.94 -5.19 -10.66
N THR A 239 -24.66 -6.46 -10.91
CA THR A 239 -24.99 -7.19 -12.14
C THR A 239 -26.19 -8.12 -11.96
N GLY A 240 -26.70 -8.28 -10.74
CA GLY A 240 -27.73 -9.27 -10.43
C GLY A 240 -27.26 -10.71 -10.66
N PHE A 241 -25.97 -11.00 -10.42
CA PHE A 241 -25.42 -12.33 -10.61
C PHE A 241 -26.12 -13.35 -9.68
N PRO A 242 -26.60 -14.50 -10.20
CA PRO A 242 -27.33 -15.49 -9.41
C PRO A 242 -26.54 -15.97 -8.18
N ASP A 243 -27.22 -16.08 -7.04
CA ASP A 243 -26.67 -16.54 -5.75
C ASP A 243 -25.43 -15.77 -5.27
N PHE A 244 -25.16 -14.59 -5.81
CA PHE A 244 -23.98 -13.82 -5.39
C PHE A 244 -24.23 -13.04 -4.11
N ASP A 245 -25.45 -12.55 -3.88
CA ASP A 245 -25.81 -11.83 -2.65
C ASP A 245 -25.66 -12.71 -1.40
N THR A 246 -26.11 -13.97 -1.47
CA THR A 246 -25.95 -14.96 -0.39
C THR A 246 -24.47 -15.24 -0.12
N ARG A 247 -23.69 -15.49 -1.18
CA ARG A 247 -22.24 -15.70 -1.10
C ARG A 247 -21.46 -14.50 -0.56
N VAL A 248 -21.96 -13.28 -0.75
CA VAL A 248 -21.39 -12.06 -0.18
C VAL A 248 -21.80 -11.92 1.28
N ALA A 249 -23.05 -12.21 1.63
CA ALA A 249 -23.52 -12.22 3.02
C ALA A 249 -22.73 -13.22 3.87
N GLU A 250 -22.60 -14.47 3.41
CA GLU A 250 -21.78 -15.51 4.07
C GLU A 250 -20.33 -15.04 4.30
N ALA A 251 -19.74 -14.35 3.32
CA ALA A 251 -18.39 -13.82 3.44
C ALA A 251 -18.32 -12.69 4.48
N LYS A 252 -19.34 -11.83 4.55
CA LYS A 252 -19.45 -10.78 5.57
C LYS A 252 -19.62 -11.38 6.96
N ASP A 253 -20.47 -12.39 7.11
CA ASP A 253 -20.73 -13.05 8.40
C ASP A 253 -19.49 -13.78 8.91
N LYS A 254 -18.80 -14.51 8.02
CA LYS A 254 -17.58 -15.24 8.36
C LYS A 254 -16.41 -14.33 8.77
N THR A 255 -16.32 -13.14 8.19
CA THR A 255 -15.15 -12.26 8.38
C THR A 255 -15.42 -11.04 9.25
N GLY A 256 -16.68 -10.67 9.47
CA GLY A 256 -17.07 -9.39 10.06
C GLY A 256 -16.74 -8.16 9.19
N MET A 257 -16.24 -8.37 7.96
CA MET A 257 -15.84 -7.28 7.06
C MET A 257 -16.90 -7.02 6.00
N GLN A 258 -17.03 -5.76 5.58
CA GLN A 258 -17.98 -5.37 4.53
C GLN A 258 -17.47 -5.61 3.10
N SER A 259 -16.16 -5.79 2.92
CA SER A 259 -15.50 -6.02 1.63
C SER A 259 -14.12 -6.65 1.85
N ALA A 260 -13.45 -7.06 0.77
CA ALA A 260 -12.12 -7.70 0.84
C ALA A 260 -10.95 -6.75 1.05
N CYS A 261 -11.21 -5.45 1.23
CA CYS A 261 -10.20 -4.42 1.41
C CYS A 261 -10.45 -3.70 2.73
N MET A 262 -9.46 -3.76 3.61
CA MET A 262 -9.43 -3.02 4.86
C MET A 262 -8.51 -1.82 4.69
N THR A 263 -9.00 -0.62 5.00
CA THR A 263 -8.20 0.60 4.90
C THR A 263 -8.07 1.26 6.25
N PHE A 264 -6.84 1.55 6.67
CA PHE A 264 -6.56 2.08 7.99
C PHE A 264 -5.35 3.02 7.98
N SER A 265 -5.32 3.92 8.96
CA SER A 265 -4.10 4.66 9.31
C SER A 265 -3.37 3.87 10.39
N GLY A 266 -2.04 3.89 10.38
CA GLY A 266 -1.23 3.23 11.40
C GLY A 266 0.15 3.87 11.51
N ALA A 267 0.95 3.39 12.44
CA ALA A 267 2.34 3.76 12.56
C ALA A 267 3.24 2.52 12.59
N ILE A 268 4.46 2.65 12.09
CA ILE A 268 5.52 1.65 12.23
C ILE A 268 6.76 2.39 12.73
N HIS A 269 7.20 2.07 13.94
CA HIS A 269 8.29 2.78 14.62
C HIS A 269 8.09 4.31 14.61
N GLY A 270 6.87 4.76 14.90
CA GLY A 270 6.47 6.17 14.91
C GLY A 270 6.23 6.79 13.53
N ILE A 271 6.59 6.10 12.43
CA ILE A 271 6.35 6.59 11.07
C ILE A 271 4.87 6.41 10.72
N GLN A 272 4.14 7.51 10.64
CA GLN A 272 2.72 7.50 10.31
C GLN A 272 2.51 7.16 8.84
N LEU A 273 1.65 6.17 8.55
CA LEU A 273 1.36 5.71 7.20
C LEU A 273 -0.13 5.43 7.00
N THR A 274 -0.53 5.39 5.74
CA THR A 274 -1.87 4.91 5.35
C THR A 274 -1.72 3.56 4.67
N CYS A 275 -2.51 2.56 5.09
CA CYS A 275 -2.47 1.22 4.55
C CYS A 275 -3.80 0.82 3.91
N ALA A 276 -3.71 0.11 2.79
CA ALA A 276 -4.81 -0.65 2.23
C ALA A 276 -4.41 -2.14 2.20
N MET A 277 -5.11 -2.95 2.97
CA MET A 277 -4.87 -4.38 3.09
C MET A 277 -5.92 -5.17 2.29
N LEU A 278 -5.47 -5.99 1.33
CA LEU A 278 -6.33 -6.93 0.60
C LEU A 278 -6.36 -8.27 1.33
N VAL A 279 -7.52 -8.63 1.89
CA VAL A 279 -7.68 -9.76 2.81
C VAL A 279 -8.24 -10.98 2.07
N ALA A 280 -7.45 -12.05 2.00
CA ALA A 280 -7.80 -13.27 1.27
C ALA A 280 -9.06 -13.96 1.83
N ASN A 281 -9.30 -13.84 3.13
CA ASN A 281 -10.42 -14.50 3.83
C ASN A 281 -11.78 -14.07 3.27
N PHE A 282 -11.89 -12.85 2.72
CA PHE A 282 -13.10 -12.39 2.05
C PHE A 282 -13.02 -12.72 0.56
N ARG A 283 -13.63 -13.84 0.15
CA ARG A 283 -13.75 -14.25 -1.27
C ARG A 283 -12.40 -14.23 -2.01
N GLY A 284 -11.36 -14.75 -1.38
CA GLY A 284 -10.01 -14.83 -1.95
C GLY A 284 -9.31 -13.48 -2.11
N GLY A 285 -9.78 -12.41 -1.47
CA GLY A 285 -9.22 -11.08 -1.66
C GLY A 285 -9.57 -10.47 -3.02
N SER A 286 -10.62 -10.96 -3.67
CA SER A 286 -11.03 -10.49 -4.99
C SER A 286 -11.43 -9.01 -4.97
N VAL A 287 -10.94 -8.26 -5.95
CA VAL A 287 -11.14 -6.82 -6.06
C VAL A 287 -12.37 -6.52 -6.91
N GLY A 288 -13.39 -5.96 -6.28
CA GLY A 288 -14.58 -5.40 -6.92
C GLY A 288 -14.67 -3.88 -6.72
N ALA A 289 -15.83 -3.31 -6.99
CA ALA A 289 -16.09 -1.88 -6.96
C ALA A 289 -15.86 -1.27 -5.56
N ALA A 290 -16.25 -1.99 -4.50
CA ALA A 290 -16.08 -1.56 -3.12
C ALA A 290 -14.60 -1.49 -2.74
N GLU A 291 -13.82 -2.51 -3.08
CA GLU A 291 -12.38 -2.59 -2.82
C GLU A 291 -11.62 -1.49 -3.57
N GLY A 292 -11.95 -1.29 -4.86
CA GLY A 292 -11.37 -0.22 -5.66
C GLY A 292 -11.67 1.17 -5.10
N GLU A 293 -12.91 1.43 -4.66
CA GLU A 293 -13.27 2.70 -4.04
C GLU A 293 -12.54 2.93 -2.71
N LYS A 294 -12.46 1.92 -1.84
CA LYS A 294 -11.70 1.98 -0.58
C LYS A 294 -10.23 2.31 -0.84
N PHE A 295 -9.61 1.60 -1.78
CA PHE A 295 -8.21 1.80 -2.17
C PHE A 295 -7.95 3.23 -2.67
N ILE A 296 -8.78 3.74 -3.58
CA ILE A 296 -8.68 5.11 -4.11
C ILE A 296 -8.86 6.15 -3.00
N ARG A 297 -9.81 5.95 -2.08
CA ARG A 297 -10.02 6.86 -0.94
C ARG A 297 -8.85 6.84 0.03
N ALA A 298 -8.23 5.68 0.25
CA ALA A 298 -7.05 5.55 1.09
C ALA A 298 -5.83 6.27 0.49
N LEU A 299 -5.58 6.13 -0.81
CA LEU A 299 -4.56 6.92 -1.52
C LEU A 299 -4.81 8.42 -1.44
N ALA A 300 -6.07 8.83 -1.61
CA ALA A 300 -6.44 10.24 -1.49
C ALA A 300 -6.20 10.78 -0.07
N LEU A 301 -6.42 9.97 0.96
CA LEU A 301 -6.12 10.32 2.35
C LEU A 301 -4.61 10.43 2.59
N ALA A 302 -3.84 9.44 2.14
CA ALA A 302 -2.37 9.44 2.25
C ALA A 302 -1.77 10.68 1.61
N ARG A 303 -2.25 11.02 0.40
CA ARG A 303 -1.86 12.24 -0.31
C ARG A 303 -2.17 13.50 0.48
N LYS A 304 -3.36 13.59 1.08
CA LYS A 304 -3.76 14.76 1.88
C LYS A 304 -2.95 14.90 3.15
N ARG A 305 -2.59 13.78 3.79
CA ARG A 305 -1.83 13.77 5.04
C ARG A 305 -0.32 13.83 4.83
N HIS A 306 0.14 13.84 3.59
CA HIS A 306 1.53 13.72 3.24
C HIS A 306 2.21 12.51 3.91
N GLN A 307 1.58 11.33 3.80
CA GLN A 307 2.05 10.08 4.42
C GLN A 307 2.43 9.03 3.35
N PRO A 308 3.39 8.13 3.63
CA PRO A 308 3.64 6.96 2.80
C PRO A 308 2.40 6.06 2.74
N PHE A 309 2.27 5.33 1.64
CA PHE A 309 1.15 4.44 1.37
C PHE A 309 1.64 3.02 1.17
N LEU A 310 1.11 2.10 1.98
CA LEU A 310 1.39 0.67 1.92
C LEU A 310 0.17 -0.08 1.39
N ALA A 311 0.32 -0.78 0.27
CA ALA A 311 -0.61 -1.81 -0.17
C ALA A 311 -0.13 -3.15 0.38
N TYR A 312 -0.73 -3.59 1.50
CA TYR A 312 -0.43 -4.89 2.09
C TYR A 312 -1.34 -5.95 1.46
N VAL A 313 -0.77 -6.87 0.69
CA VAL A 313 -1.53 -7.88 -0.03
C VAL A 313 -1.47 -9.18 0.78
N HIS A 314 -2.36 -9.32 1.76
CA HIS A 314 -2.51 -10.58 2.49
C HIS A 314 -2.86 -11.70 1.50
N GLY A 315 -3.73 -11.44 0.53
CA GLY A 315 -3.83 -12.22 -0.70
C GLY A 315 -4.88 -11.67 -1.66
N THR A 316 -4.77 -12.02 -2.93
CA THR A 316 -5.73 -11.62 -3.98
C THR A 316 -5.85 -12.67 -5.08
N ALA A 317 -7.07 -13.13 -5.31
CA ALA A 317 -7.42 -14.03 -6.40
C ALA A 317 -7.64 -13.31 -7.74
N GLY A 318 -7.72 -11.98 -7.75
CA GLY A 318 -7.91 -11.20 -8.97
C GLY A 318 -9.09 -10.23 -8.92
N ILE A 319 -9.63 -9.91 -10.10
CA ILE A 319 -10.83 -9.08 -10.24
C ILE A 319 -12.08 -9.92 -9.99
N ARG A 320 -13.06 -9.36 -9.29
CA ARG A 320 -14.32 -10.07 -9.01
C ARG A 320 -15.19 -10.17 -10.26
N ILE A 321 -15.18 -11.36 -10.87
CA ILE A 321 -15.89 -11.64 -12.14
C ILE A 321 -17.40 -11.44 -12.02
N GLN A 322 -17.98 -11.73 -10.85
CA GLN A 322 -19.42 -11.59 -10.62
C GLN A 322 -19.91 -10.14 -10.82
N GLU A 323 -19.06 -9.15 -10.55
CA GLU A 323 -19.37 -7.72 -10.78
C GLU A 323 -19.12 -7.29 -12.25
N GLY A 324 -18.60 -8.17 -13.08
CA GLY A 324 -18.34 -7.96 -14.51
C GLY A 324 -17.48 -6.72 -14.77
N LEU A 325 -17.99 -5.84 -15.64
CA LEU A 325 -17.30 -4.60 -16.02
C LEU A 325 -17.02 -3.67 -14.82
N ASN A 326 -17.86 -3.71 -13.77
CA ASN A 326 -17.66 -2.88 -12.59
C ASN A 326 -16.41 -3.28 -11.82
N GLY A 327 -16.07 -4.58 -11.78
CA GLY A 327 -14.79 -5.06 -11.27
C GLY A 327 -13.62 -4.67 -12.18
N LEU A 328 -13.74 -4.90 -13.49
CA LEU A 328 -12.67 -4.62 -14.46
C LEU A 328 -12.23 -3.15 -14.47
N ILE A 329 -13.20 -2.22 -14.40
CA ILE A 329 -12.93 -0.79 -14.39
C ILE A 329 -12.11 -0.35 -13.17
N GLN A 330 -12.07 -1.15 -12.09
CA GLN A 330 -11.25 -0.80 -10.92
C GLN A 330 -9.76 -0.82 -11.22
N MET A 331 -9.29 -1.64 -12.17
CA MET A 331 -7.89 -1.66 -12.59
C MET A 331 -7.41 -0.26 -13.04
N PRO A 332 -7.96 0.36 -14.10
CA PRO A 332 -7.54 1.70 -14.50
C PRO A 332 -7.90 2.78 -13.48
N ARG A 333 -8.98 2.64 -12.70
CA ARG A 333 -9.32 3.64 -11.66
C ARG A 333 -8.26 3.70 -10.56
N CYS A 334 -7.85 2.55 -10.04
CA CYS A 334 -6.84 2.45 -9.00
C CYS A 334 -5.46 2.87 -9.54
N THR A 335 -5.09 2.43 -10.75
CA THR A 335 -3.82 2.83 -11.39
C THR A 335 -3.73 4.35 -11.58
N LEU A 336 -4.82 5.01 -11.98
CA LEU A 336 -4.84 6.47 -12.09
C LEU A 336 -4.72 7.16 -10.73
N ALA A 337 -5.32 6.60 -9.67
CA ALA A 337 -5.16 7.12 -8.32
C ALA A 337 -3.71 6.97 -7.80
N VAL A 338 -3.10 5.80 -8.02
CA VAL A 338 -1.69 5.52 -7.70
C VAL A 338 -0.78 6.51 -8.41
N ARG A 339 -0.95 6.67 -9.73
CA ARG A 339 -0.16 7.61 -10.52
C ARG A 339 -0.21 9.03 -9.96
N ARG A 340 -1.41 9.53 -9.62
CA ARG A 340 -1.58 10.88 -9.04
C ARG A 340 -0.98 11.02 -7.64
N TYR A 341 -0.90 9.92 -6.89
CA TYR A 341 -0.27 9.90 -5.58
C TYR A 341 1.26 9.92 -5.70
N ILE A 342 1.82 9.13 -6.62
CA ILE A 342 3.26 9.12 -6.93
C ILE A 342 3.71 10.47 -7.52
N GLU A 343 2.99 10.99 -8.52
CA GLU A 343 3.28 12.30 -9.14
C GLU A 343 3.20 13.46 -8.13
N ALA A 344 2.42 13.30 -7.05
CA ALA A 344 2.37 14.28 -5.99
C ALA A 344 3.59 14.23 -5.05
N GLY A 345 4.48 13.23 -5.14
CA GLY A 345 5.61 13.02 -4.24
C GLY A 345 5.35 11.99 -3.13
N GLY A 346 4.35 11.12 -3.28
CA GLY A 346 4.05 10.07 -2.31
C GLY A 346 4.90 8.81 -2.53
N LEU A 347 5.34 8.17 -1.44
CA LEU A 347 5.99 6.85 -1.51
C LEU A 347 4.91 5.77 -1.52
N TYR A 348 4.87 4.99 -2.60
CA TYR A 348 3.98 3.85 -2.75
C TYR A 348 4.79 2.55 -2.64
N ILE A 349 4.39 1.68 -1.72
CA ILE A 349 5.00 0.36 -1.50
C ILE A 349 3.92 -0.70 -1.56
N VAL A 350 4.26 -1.85 -2.14
CA VAL A 350 3.43 -3.05 -2.14
C VAL A 350 4.18 -4.18 -1.46
N LEU A 351 3.52 -4.90 -0.57
CA LEU A 351 4.06 -6.09 0.08
C LEU A 351 3.12 -7.27 -0.19
N TYR A 352 3.60 -8.28 -0.91
CA TYR A 352 2.87 -9.51 -1.20
C TYR A 352 3.14 -10.56 -0.13
N ASP A 353 2.11 -11.03 0.58
CA ASP A 353 2.27 -11.99 1.67
C ASP A 353 1.99 -13.43 1.24
N THR A 354 0.82 -13.68 0.64
CA THR A 354 0.45 -15.04 0.19
C THR A 354 0.31 -15.10 -1.33
N ASN A 355 -0.77 -15.69 -1.83
CA ASN A 355 -1.07 -15.82 -3.24
C ASN A 355 -1.64 -14.51 -3.78
N SER A 356 -0.96 -13.93 -4.77
CA SER A 356 -1.34 -12.68 -5.42
C SER A 356 -1.37 -12.88 -6.93
N TYR A 357 -2.56 -12.89 -7.50
CA TYR A 357 -2.78 -13.18 -8.91
C TYR A 357 -3.56 -12.10 -9.68
N ALA A 358 -3.46 -12.18 -11.01
CA ALA A 358 -4.34 -11.58 -12.01
C ALA A 358 -4.35 -10.04 -12.04
N GLY A 359 -5.54 -9.46 -12.25
CA GLY A 359 -5.72 -8.05 -12.59
C GLY A 359 -5.11 -7.05 -11.60
N PRO A 360 -5.22 -7.23 -10.27
CA PRO A 360 -4.57 -6.34 -9.30
C PRO A 360 -3.06 -6.26 -9.48
N VAL A 361 -2.38 -7.41 -9.64
CA VAL A 361 -0.93 -7.49 -9.91
C VAL A 361 -0.58 -6.85 -11.25
N ALA A 362 -1.37 -7.09 -12.30
CA ALA A 362 -1.17 -6.47 -13.62
C ALA A 362 -1.57 -4.99 -13.71
N SER A 363 -2.04 -4.37 -12.62
CA SER A 363 -2.48 -2.97 -12.61
C SER A 363 -1.91 -2.20 -11.43
N PHE A 364 -2.73 -1.82 -10.46
CA PHE A 364 -2.36 -0.86 -9.41
C PHE A 364 -1.35 -1.41 -8.41
N LEU A 365 -1.25 -2.74 -8.22
CA LEU A 365 -0.19 -3.33 -7.39
C LEU A 365 1.14 -3.33 -8.16
N GLY A 366 1.15 -3.81 -9.41
CA GLY A 366 2.35 -3.87 -10.23
C GLY A 366 2.91 -2.51 -10.69
N CYS A 367 2.14 -1.42 -10.57
CA CYS A 367 2.61 -0.06 -10.85
C CYS A 367 3.45 0.56 -9.72
N SER A 368 3.66 -0.15 -8.61
CA SER A 368 4.50 0.35 -7.52
C SER A 368 5.98 0.32 -7.92
N PRO A 369 6.73 1.42 -7.70
CA PRO A 369 8.19 1.42 -7.87
C PRO A 369 8.90 0.47 -6.89
N TYR A 370 8.29 0.23 -5.71
CA TYR A 370 8.84 -0.60 -4.66
C TYR A 370 7.83 -1.70 -4.28
N GLN A 371 8.23 -2.94 -4.54
CA GLN A 371 7.44 -4.15 -4.42
C GLN A 371 8.28 -5.21 -3.71
N PHE A 372 7.73 -5.75 -2.64
CA PHE A 372 8.38 -6.75 -1.80
C PHE A 372 7.47 -7.95 -1.66
N SER A 373 8.06 -9.10 -1.33
CA SER A 373 7.32 -10.34 -1.17
C SER A 373 7.78 -11.08 0.06
N VAL A 374 6.86 -11.73 0.77
CA VAL A 374 7.21 -12.77 1.74
C VAL A 374 7.71 -14.00 0.97
N ARG A 375 8.69 -14.70 1.53
CA ARG A 375 9.41 -15.80 0.84
C ARG A 375 8.53 -16.89 0.23
N SER A 376 7.44 -17.26 0.90
CA SER A 376 6.53 -18.32 0.42
C SER A 376 5.32 -17.80 -0.35
N ALA A 377 5.28 -16.50 -0.65
CA ALA A 377 4.25 -15.91 -1.49
C ALA A 377 4.35 -16.42 -2.93
N ARG A 378 3.22 -16.35 -3.65
CA ARG A 378 3.17 -16.64 -5.08
C ARG A 378 2.63 -15.46 -5.84
N ILE A 379 3.34 -15.03 -6.87
CA ILE A 379 3.01 -13.83 -7.65
C ILE A 379 2.92 -14.21 -9.14
N GLY A 380 1.82 -13.82 -9.77
CA GLY A 380 1.61 -14.09 -11.19
C GLY A 380 0.41 -13.36 -11.78
N PHE A 381 0.31 -13.35 -13.11
CA PHE A 381 -0.91 -12.89 -13.76
C PHE A 381 -1.93 -14.02 -13.85
N ALA A 382 -1.67 -15.05 -14.66
CA ALA A 382 -2.52 -16.23 -14.71
C ALA A 382 -2.13 -17.22 -13.59
N GLY A 383 -3.12 -17.92 -13.03
CA GLY A 383 -2.86 -19.03 -12.11
C GLY A 383 -2.35 -20.26 -12.87
N PRO A 384 -1.66 -21.19 -12.19
CA PRO A 384 -1.07 -22.36 -12.84
C PRO A 384 -2.11 -23.25 -13.52
N GLY A 385 -3.33 -23.37 -12.97
CA GLY A 385 -4.41 -24.14 -13.60
C GLY A 385 -4.78 -23.60 -15.00
N VAL A 386 -4.95 -22.28 -15.12
CA VAL A 386 -5.31 -21.62 -16.38
C VAL A 386 -4.20 -21.75 -17.42
N ILE A 387 -2.95 -21.60 -16.99
CA ILE A 387 -1.80 -21.75 -17.90
C ILE A 387 -1.72 -23.20 -18.41
N LYS A 388 -1.91 -24.19 -17.53
CA LYS A 388 -1.91 -25.62 -17.92
C LYS A 388 -3.04 -25.93 -18.90
N GLU A 389 -4.25 -25.43 -18.64
CA GLU A 389 -5.39 -25.60 -19.53
C GLU A 389 -5.17 -24.96 -20.92
N THR A 390 -4.54 -23.78 -20.95
CA THR A 390 -4.32 -23.05 -22.21
C THR A 390 -3.16 -23.62 -23.04
N THR A 391 -2.08 -24.05 -22.37
CA THR A 391 -0.83 -24.45 -23.04
C THR A 391 -0.67 -25.97 -23.18
N GLY A 392 -1.40 -26.76 -22.40
CA GLY A 392 -1.21 -28.20 -22.30
C GLY A 392 0.06 -28.62 -21.56
N LEU A 393 0.87 -27.67 -21.07
CA LEU A 393 2.15 -27.95 -20.42
C LEU A 393 2.02 -27.99 -18.91
N ASP A 394 2.72 -28.95 -18.30
CA ASP A 394 2.88 -28.97 -16.85
C ASP A 394 3.82 -27.86 -16.39
N ILE A 395 3.36 -27.11 -15.39
CA ILE A 395 4.07 -25.95 -14.89
C ILE A 395 4.89 -26.37 -13.68
N PRO A 396 6.20 -26.05 -13.65
CA PRO A 396 7.02 -26.32 -12.49
C PRO A 396 6.41 -25.71 -11.22
N PRO A 397 6.48 -26.38 -10.06
CA PRO A 397 5.83 -25.93 -8.83
C PRO A 397 6.32 -24.55 -8.34
N ASN A 398 7.52 -24.15 -8.75
CA ASN A 398 8.15 -22.89 -8.36
C ASN A 398 7.91 -21.74 -9.35
N TYR A 399 7.15 -21.94 -10.44
CA TYR A 399 7.02 -20.97 -11.52
C TYR A 399 6.53 -19.57 -11.07
N HIS A 400 5.64 -19.54 -10.08
CA HIS A 400 5.12 -18.31 -9.47
C HIS A 400 5.76 -17.97 -8.12
N SER A 401 6.84 -18.64 -7.72
CA SER A 401 7.49 -18.38 -6.44
C SER A 401 8.02 -16.93 -6.35
N ALA A 402 8.09 -16.39 -5.14
CA ALA A 402 8.73 -15.09 -4.88
C ALA A 402 10.15 -15.02 -5.48
N HIS A 403 10.93 -16.11 -5.40
CA HIS A 403 12.26 -16.20 -6.01
C HIS A 403 12.22 -16.03 -7.54
N SER A 404 11.24 -16.62 -8.23
CA SER A 404 11.06 -16.43 -9.67
C SER A 404 10.58 -15.02 -10.02
N ALA A 405 9.78 -14.39 -9.16
CA ALA A 405 9.39 -12.99 -9.34
C ALA A 405 10.60 -12.05 -9.20
N LEU A 406 11.47 -12.30 -8.21
CA LEU A 406 12.71 -11.56 -7.99
C LEU A 406 13.69 -11.75 -9.17
N SER A 407 13.90 -12.99 -9.62
CA SER A 407 14.83 -13.28 -10.72
C SER A 407 14.41 -12.67 -12.05
N ARG A 408 13.10 -12.39 -12.23
CA ARG A 408 12.54 -11.71 -13.40
C ARG A 408 12.44 -10.18 -13.22
N GLY A 409 12.92 -9.64 -12.10
CA GLY A 409 12.88 -8.20 -11.80
C GLY A 409 11.49 -7.65 -11.49
N HIS A 410 10.52 -8.48 -11.12
CA HIS A 410 9.16 -8.04 -10.80
C HIS A 410 9.04 -7.44 -9.40
N ILE A 411 9.85 -7.93 -8.46
CA ILE A 411 9.95 -7.44 -7.08
C ILE A 411 11.40 -7.04 -6.79
N GLN A 412 11.60 -6.19 -5.78
CA GLN A 412 12.93 -5.70 -5.39
C GLN A 412 13.60 -6.61 -4.36
N ASP A 413 12.82 -7.22 -3.45
CA ASP A 413 13.38 -8.05 -2.39
C ASP A 413 12.36 -9.05 -1.82
N ILE A 414 12.87 -10.06 -1.13
CA ILE A 414 12.11 -11.12 -0.49
C ILE A 414 12.37 -11.10 1.01
N TRP A 415 11.32 -10.98 1.81
CA TRP A 415 11.41 -10.83 3.26
C TRP A 415 10.95 -12.07 4.01
N ASP A 416 11.55 -12.28 5.19
CA ASP A 416 10.97 -13.12 6.22
C ASP A 416 9.86 -12.33 6.94
N ARG A 417 8.71 -12.99 7.20
CA ARG A 417 7.60 -12.44 7.98
C ARG A 417 8.05 -11.80 9.29
N ARG A 418 9.01 -12.43 9.98
CA ARG A 418 9.52 -11.95 11.28
C ARG A 418 10.24 -10.60 11.16
N GLU A 419 10.77 -10.29 9.98
CA GLU A 419 11.54 -9.08 9.72
C GLU A 419 10.72 -7.98 9.03
N ILE A 420 9.47 -8.24 8.65
CA ILE A 420 8.62 -7.30 7.89
C ILE A 420 8.60 -5.92 8.56
N ARG A 421 8.42 -5.88 9.89
CA ARG A 421 8.33 -4.63 10.65
C ARG A 421 9.59 -3.77 10.49
N ARG A 422 10.75 -4.39 10.71
CA ARG A 422 12.08 -3.75 10.56
C ARG A 422 12.35 -3.36 9.11
N ASN A 423 12.03 -4.24 8.15
CA ASN A 423 12.26 -3.98 6.74
C ASN A 423 11.39 -2.82 6.22
N LEU A 424 10.13 -2.74 6.66
CA LEU A 424 9.26 -1.60 6.34
C LEU A 424 9.80 -0.29 6.92
N GLN A 425 10.28 -0.29 8.16
CA GLN A 425 10.93 0.88 8.76
C GLN A 425 12.12 1.33 7.90
N GLN A 426 13.03 0.40 7.57
CA GLN A 426 14.20 0.70 6.75
C GLN A 426 13.79 1.24 5.38
N VAL A 427 12.78 0.67 4.74
CA VAL A 427 12.26 1.14 3.45
C VAL A 427 11.72 2.57 3.57
N PHE A 428 10.91 2.89 4.58
CA PHE A 428 10.40 4.25 4.75
C PHE A 428 11.52 5.28 5.03
N LEU A 429 12.60 4.87 5.71
CA LEU A 429 13.73 5.74 5.99
C LEU A 429 14.68 5.91 4.81
N THR A 430 14.87 4.87 3.98
CA THR A 430 15.93 4.81 2.96
C THR A 430 15.42 4.95 1.54
N MET A 431 14.21 4.47 1.23
CA MET A 431 13.69 4.44 -0.14
C MET A 431 12.93 5.71 -0.55
N GLY A 432 13.03 6.00 -1.84
CA GLY A 432 12.44 7.15 -2.53
C GLY A 432 13.41 8.31 -2.76
N GLY A 433 12.98 9.25 -3.59
CA GLY A 433 13.84 10.36 -4.05
C GLY A 433 13.74 11.63 -3.18
N ARG A 434 14.56 12.64 -3.51
CA ARG A 434 14.54 13.98 -2.88
C ARG A 434 13.17 14.67 -2.91
N ASN A 435 12.30 14.25 -3.82
CA ASN A 435 10.98 14.84 -4.07
C ASN A 435 9.85 14.21 -3.24
N LEU A 436 10.16 13.31 -2.30
CA LEU A 436 9.16 12.81 -1.37
C LEU A 436 8.73 13.91 -0.40
N TYR A 437 7.43 14.06 -0.18
CA TYR A 437 6.92 15.11 0.71
C TYR A 437 6.84 14.72 2.19
N TYR A 438 6.94 13.43 2.51
CA TYR A 438 6.72 12.94 3.89
C TYR A 438 8.03 12.82 4.68
N ARG A 439 9.18 12.83 3.99
CA ARG A 439 10.49 13.14 4.57
C ARG A 439 10.62 14.64 4.74
#